data_AF-A0A5J4TRG3-F1
#
_entry.id   AF-A0A5J4TRG3-F1
#
_cell.length_a   1.000
_cell.length_b   1.000
_cell.length_c   1.000
_cell.angle_alpha   90.00
_cell.angle_beta   90.00
_cell.angle_gamma   90.00
#
_symmetry.space_group_name_H-M   'P 1'
#
loop_
_entity.id
_entity.type
_entity.pdbx_description
1 polymer ?
#
loop_
_entity_poly.entity_id
_entity_poly.type
_entity_poly.pdbx_seq_one_letter_code
_entity_poly.pdbx_strand_id
1 'polypeptide(L)'
;MLFKIQGVPKDKIDGLALRQIMKNPQAAQRKPIREEPIWHFDELLRYVQSKSSTRDQLSEFKYLGITVALIMGYSTLRMAEIHRATAKRMRDESWKIVSSMWKVHDTDVEITLRPLKNPSVCPTTWLSGWLERRKDKSLKKGLWWLSSKNREASYEEMSKVVHQIMLEVGIPSGSTVTSIRKSSMTKSVSQGATKTQINRATRHKKGTDTVAHHYDQNLNDDLREKLSNFE
;
A
#
# COMPACT_ATOMS: atom_id res chain seq x y z
N MET A 1 -0.44 38.60 17.46
CA MET A 1 -1.40 39.73 17.44
C MET A 1 -2.17 39.89 18.75
N LEU A 2 -2.59 38.80 19.42
CA LEU A 2 -3.36 38.84 20.68
C LEU A 2 -2.76 39.69 21.81
N PHE A 3 -1.48 39.51 22.16
CA PHE A 3 -0.84 40.20 23.29
C PHE A 3 -0.71 41.72 23.12
N LYS A 4 -0.65 42.19 21.88
CA LYS A 4 -0.59 43.62 21.55
C LYS A 4 -1.94 44.31 21.77
N ILE A 5 -3.03 43.57 21.61
CA ILE A 5 -4.41 44.03 21.82
C ILE A 5 -4.73 44.07 23.32
N GLN A 6 -4.06 43.25 24.13
CA GLN A 6 -4.21 43.20 25.60
C GLN A 6 -3.25 44.14 26.36
N GLY A 7 -2.54 45.04 25.66
CA GLY A 7 -1.68 46.05 26.32
C GLY A 7 -0.43 45.51 27.00
N VAL A 8 -0.01 44.27 26.71
CA VAL A 8 1.19 43.68 27.34
C VAL A 8 2.46 44.27 26.70
N PRO A 9 3.36 44.87 27.49
CA PRO A 9 4.62 45.42 26.99
C PRO A 9 5.50 44.31 26.37
N LYS A 10 6.04 44.55 25.17
CA LYS A 10 6.83 43.57 24.39
C LYS A 10 8.04 43.03 25.15
N ASP A 11 8.61 43.86 26.00
CA ASP A 11 9.77 43.65 26.87
C ASP A 11 9.52 42.62 27.99
N LYS A 12 8.26 42.30 28.31
CA LYS A 12 7.90 41.21 29.25
C LYS A 12 7.61 39.87 28.59
N ILE A 13 7.74 39.77 27.26
CA ILE A 13 7.37 38.60 26.45
C ILE A 13 8.63 38.01 25.79
N ASP A 14 9.70 37.74 26.57
CA ASP A 14 10.94 37.17 26.02
C ASP A 14 11.25 35.77 26.56
N GLY A 15 10.24 34.89 26.50
CA GLY A 15 10.41 33.46 26.73
C GLY A 15 10.77 32.73 25.43
N LEU A 16 11.81 31.89 25.47
CA LEU A 16 12.23 30.99 24.38
C LEU A 16 11.04 30.18 23.79
N ALA A 17 10.12 29.75 24.66
CA ALA A 17 8.89 29.04 24.30
C ALA A 17 7.91 29.90 23.48
N LEU A 18 7.76 31.18 23.81
CA LEU A 18 6.93 32.12 23.04
C LEU A 18 7.54 32.41 21.68
N ARG A 19 8.88 32.52 21.56
CA ARG A 19 9.54 32.61 20.25
C ARG A 19 9.32 31.35 19.39
N GLN A 20 9.24 30.17 20.00
CA GLN A 20 8.94 28.91 19.31
C GLN A 20 7.48 28.82 18.85
N ILE A 21 6.52 29.32 19.65
CA ILE A 21 5.10 29.37 19.30
C ILE A 21 4.83 30.49 18.27
N MET A 22 5.58 31.59 18.32
CA MET A 22 5.50 32.73 17.41
C MET A 22 6.31 32.56 16.12
N LYS A 23 7.10 31.48 15.98
CA LYS A 23 7.53 31.06 14.64
C LYS A 23 6.25 30.87 13.86
N ASN A 24 6.02 31.75 12.88
CA ASN A 24 4.93 31.59 11.93
C ASN A 24 4.87 30.10 11.58
N PRO A 25 3.70 29.44 11.62
CA PRO A 25 3.56 28.23 10.85
C PRO A 25 3.91 28.70 9.44
N GLN A 26 5.14 28.43 9.00
CA GLN A 26 5.40 28.37 7.59
C GLN A 26 4.37 27.35 7.17
N ALA A 27 3.27 27.82 6.59
CA ALA A 27 2.35 27.00 5.85
C ALA A 27 3.29 26.29 4.90
N ALA A 28 3.68 25.05 5.25
CA ALA A 28 4.80 24.38 4.62
C ALA A 28 4.53 24.55 3.15
N GLN A 29 5.36 25.33 2.45
CA GLN A 29 5.08 25.71 1.06
C GLN A 29 4.85 24.38 0.39
N ARG A 30 3.58 24.08 0.08
CA ARG A 30 3.22 22.76 -0.40
C ARG A 30 4.04 22.63 -1.66
N LYS A 31 4.98 21.68 -1.67
CA LYS A 31 5.82 21.46 -2.84
C LYS A 31 4.89 21.46 -4.05
N PRO A 32 5.21 22.23 -5.11
CA PRO A 32 4.36 22.26 -6.28
C PRO A 32 4.10 20.82 -6.71
N ILE A 33 2.83 20.47 -6.90
CA ILE A 33 2.46 19.15 -7.40
C ILE A 33 2.96 19.12 -8.85
N ARG A 34 4.05 18.39 -9.07
CA ARG A 34 4.57 18.14 -10.41
C ARG A 34 3.87 16.90 -10.97
N GLU A 35 3.52 16.93 -12.24
CA GLU A 35 3.10 15.74 -12.94
C GLU A 35 4.29 14.78 -13.00
N GLU A 36 4.08 13.56 -12.48
CA GLU A 36 5.06 12.47 -12.58
C GLU A 36 4.59 11.57 -13.73
N PRO A 37 5.45 11.20 -14.69
CA PRO A 37 5.10 10.16 -15.64
C PRO A 37 4.82 8.85 -14.88
N ILE A 38 3.59 8.33 -15.01
CA ILE A 38 3.15 7.09 -14.36
C ILE A 38 3.33 5.95 -15.35
N TRP A 39 4.12 4.94 -14.98
CA TRP A 39 4.30 3.72 -15.76
C TRP A 39 3.03 2.85 -15.75
N HIS A 40 2.84 2.02 -16.77
CA HIS A 40 1.62 1.25 -16.94
C HIS A 40 1.60 0.03 -16.02
N PHE A 41 0.57 -0.11 -15.19
CA PHE A 41 0.42 -1.26 -14.27
C PHE A 41 0.49 -2.60 -15.01
N ASP A 42 0.09 -2.63 -16.29
CA ASP A 42 0.15 -3.79 -17.18
C ASP A 42 1.57 -4.32 -17.40
N GLU A 43 2.60 -3.48 -17.32
CA GLU A 43 4.00 -3.92 -17.40
C GLU A 43 4.37 -4.83 -16.22
N LEU A 44 3.95 -4.45 -15.01
CA LEU A 44 4.12 -5.29 -13.82
C LEU A 44 3.33 -6.59 -13.96
N LEU A 45 2.08 -6.53 -14.43
CA LEU A 45 1.24 -7.72 -14.56
C LEU A 45 1.78 -8.70 -15.62
N ARG A 46 2.23 -8.21 -16.77
CA ARG A 46 2.91 -9.02 -17.80
C ARG A 46 4.19 -9.65 -17.27
N TYR A 47 5.00 -8.89 -16.53
CA TYR A 47 6.19 -9.43 -15.88
C TYR A 47 5.81 -10.56 -14.92
N VAL A 48 4.84 -10.35 -14.02
CA VAL A 48 4.39 -11.36 -13.06
C VAL A 48 3.86 -12.60 -13.76
N GLN A 49 3.04 -12.44 -14.80
CA GLN A 49 2.51 -13.55 -15.60
C GLN A 49 3.65 -14.36 -16.22
N SER A 50 4.68 -13.70 -16.77
CA SER A 50 5.87 -14.39 -17.31
C SER A 50 6.63 -15.21 -16.26
N LYS A 51 6.57 -14.83 -14.98
CA LYS A 51 7.18 -15.55 -13.86
C LYS A 51 6.28 -16.63 -13.26
N SER A 52 4.99 -16.64 -13.60
CA SER A 52 4.03 -17.59 -13.02
C SER A 52 4.33 -19.04 -13.43
N SER A 53 4.81 -19.28 -14.65
CA SER A 53 5.15 -20.62 -15.15
C SER A 53 6.39 -21.23 -14.50
N THR A 54 7.34 -20.39 -14.06
CA THR A 54 8.57 -20.80 -13.36
C THR A 54 8.55 -20.41 -11.88
N ARG A 55 7.35 -20.26 -11.33
CA ARG A 55 7.12 -19.76 -9.98
C ARG A 55 7.91 -20.54 -8.93
N ASP A 56 8.01 -21.87 -9.08
CA ASP A 56 8.70 -22.75 -8.13
C ASP A 56 10.21 -22.49 -8.02
N GLN A 57 10.81 -22.00 -9.10
CA GLN A 57 12.24 -21.72 -9.22
C GLN A 57 12.63 -20.31 -8.73
N LEU A 58 11.65 -19.47 -8.35
CA LEU A 58 11.93 -18.11 -7.87
C LEU A 58 12.64 -18.12 -6.51
N SER A 59 13.61 -17.23 -6.34
CA SER A 59 14.24 -16.99 -5.04
C SER A 59 13.23 -16.45 -4.03
N GLU A 60 13.48 -16.69 -2.73
CA GLU A 60 12.63 -16.22 -1.63
C GLU A 60 12.35 -14.71 -1.74
N PHE A 61 13.39 -13.90 -2.01
CA PHE A 61 13.28 -12.45 -2.15
C PHE A 61 12.49 -12.02 -3.39
N LYS A 62 12.65 -12.71 -4.52
CA LYS A 62 11.90 -12.39 -5.75
C LYS A 62 10.43 -12.71 -5.58
N TYR A 63 10.13 -13.87 -5.00
CA TYR A 63 8.77 -14.30 -4.69
C TYR A 63 8.10 -13.31 -3.72
N LEU A 64 8.80 -12.91 -2.66
CA LEU A 64 8.33 -11.89 -1.71
C LEU A 64 8.04 -10.55 -2.42
N GLY A 65 8.98 -10.07 -3.24
CA GLY A 65 8.83 -8.81 -3.98
C GLY A 65 7.59 -8.80 -4.88
N ILE A 66 7.35 -9.88 -5.63
CA ILE A 66 6.15 -10.02 -6.48
C ILE A 66 4.89 -10.04 -5.62
N THR A 67 4.87 -10.84 -4.55
CA THR A 67 3.70 -10.96 -3.65
C THR A 67 3.32 -9.61 -3.05
N VAL A 68 4.30 -8.85 -2.55
CA VAL A 68 4.09 -7.52 -1.96
C VAL A 68 3.63 -6.52 -3.02
N ALA A 69 4.24 -6.52 -4.22
CA ALA A 69 3.86 -5.62 -5.31
C ALA A 69 2.41 -5.86 -5.76
N LEU A 70 1.97 -7.12 -5.87
CA LEU A 70 0.59 -7.46 -6.21
C LEU A 70 -0.38 -7.02 -5.12
N ILE A 71 -0.09 -7.32 -3.85
CA ILE A 71 -0.94 -6.87 -2.73
C ILE A 71 -1.06 -5.35 -2.77
N MET A 72 0.04 -4.62 -2.97
CA MET A 72 0.03 -3.17 -3.10
C MET A 72 -0.84 -2.68 -4.26
N GLY A 73 -0.73 -3.31 -5.43
CA GLY A 73 -1.53 -2.98 -6.60
C GLY A 73 -3.03 -3.21 -6.39
N TYR A 74 -3.42 -4.38 -5.88
CA TYR A 74 -4.83 -4.77 -5.76
C TYR A 74 -5.55 -4.28 -4.49
N SER A 75 -4.82 -3.97 -3.42
CA SER A 75 -5.40 -3.45 -2.17
C SER A 75 -5.26 -1.93 -2.04
N THR A 76 -4.35 -1.34 -2.82
CA THR A 76 -3.83 0.01 -2.63
C THR A 76 -3.20 0.24 -1.24
N LEU A 77 -2.90 -0.79 -0.44
CA LEU A 77 -2.21 -0.58 0.84
C LEU A 77 -0.84 0.06 0.62
N ARG A 78 -0.41 0.90 1.56
CA ARG A 78 0.94 1.47 1.58
C ARG A 78 1.95 0.41 1.99
N MET A 79 3.20 0.59 1.59
CA MET A 79 4.31 -0.30 1.99
C MET A 79 4.35 -0.55 3.51
N ALA A 80 4.15 0.52 4.29
CA ALA A 80 4.18 0.43 5.75
C ALA A 80 2.96 -0.33 6.31
N GLU A 81 1.80 -0.20 5.68
CA GLU A 81 0.59 -0.96 6.05
C GLU A 81 0.81 -2.46 5.73
N ILE A 82 1.35 -2.76 4.55
CA ILE A 82 1.66 -4.15 4.15
C ILE A 82 2.70 -4.76 5.09
N HIS A 83 3.78 -4.04 5.41
CA HIS A 83 4.84 -4.53 6.30
C HIS A 83 4.32 -4.94 7.68
N ARG A 84 3.37 -4.18 8.26
CA ARG A 84 2.77 -4.50 9.57
C ARG A 84 1.58 -5.44 9.50
N ALA A 85 1.17 -5.86 8.30
CA ALA A 85 -0.07 -6.58 8.14
C ALA A 85 0.02 -8.00 8.70
N THR A 86 -1.10 -8.45 9.25
CA THR A 86 -1.37 -9.88 9.47
C THR A 86 -2.33 -10.37 8.40
N ALA A 87 -2.30 -11.67 8.11
CA ALA A 87 -3.19 -12.29 7.13
C ALA A 87 -3.94 -13.47 7.76
N LYS A 88 -5.21 -13.63 7.43
CA LYS A 88 -6.04 -14.77 7.83
C LYS A 88 -6.68 -15.39 6.60
N ARG A 89 -6.47 -16.70 6.42
CA ARG A 89 -7.16 -17.47 5.37
C ARG A 89 -8.63 -17.67 5.75
N MET A 90 -9.52 -17.39 4.81
CA MET A 90 -10.96 -17.59 4.94
C MET A 90 -11.38 -18.92 4.30
N ARG A 91 -12.62 -19.36 4.54
CA ARG A 91 -13.14 -20.65 4.02
C ARG A 91 -13.28 -20.68 2.50
N ASP A 92 -13.52 -19.53 1.88
CA ASP A 92 -13.70 -19.32 0.44
C ASP A 92 -12.38 -19.06 -0.31
N GLU A 93 -11.25 -19.47 0.28
CA GLU A 93 -9.89 -19.22 -0.23
C GLU A 93 -9.48 -17.74 -0.34
N SER A 94 -10.34 -16.83 0.14
CA SER A 94 -9.98 -15.43 0.28
C SER A 94 -9.00 -15.23 1.44
N TRP A 95 -8.26 -14.13 1.37
CA TRP A 95 -7.32 -13.72 2.40
C TRP A 95 -7.76 -12.39 3.00
N LYS A 96 -8.02 -12.38 4.30
CA LYS A 96 -8.24 -11.14 5.06
C LYS A 96 -6.89 -10.60 5.51
N ILE A 97 -6.54 -9.41 5.05
CA ILE A 97 -5.35 -8.65 5.43
C ILE A 97 -5.77 -7.59 6.43
N VAL A 98 -5.16 -7.58 7.62
CA VAL A 98 -5.44 -6.63 8.70
C VAL A 98 -4.16 -5.85 9.01
N SER A 99 -4.23 -4.52 8.98
CA SER A 99 -3.09 -3.62 9.24
C SER A 99 -3.53 -2.35 9.96
N SER A 100 -2.74 -1.87 10.91
CA SER A 100 -2.97 -0.58 11.59
C SER A 100 -2.60 0.64 10.73
N MET A 101 -3.46 1.67 10.72
CA MET A 101 -3.20 2.97 10.07
C MET A 101 -2.73 4.02 11.08
N TRP A 102 -1.54 4.61 10.86
CA TRP A 102 -1.02 5.66 11.75
C TRP A 102 -1.59 7.07 11.51
N LYS A 103 -2.35 7.30 10.42
CA LYS A 103 -2.85 8.64 10.10
C LYS A 103 -4.27 8.84 10.61
N VAL A 104 -4.32 9.51 11.75
CA VAL A 104 -5.40 10.36 12.28
C VAL A 104 -6.43 9.64 13.15
N HIS A 105 -6.83 8.40 12.88
CA HIS A 105 -7.63 7.57 13.79
C HIS A 105 -6.94 6.20 13.91
N ASP A 106 -6.81 5.68 15.12
CA ASP A 106 -6.17 4.40 15.46
C ASP A 106 -7.09 3.24 15.02
N THR A 107 -7.38 3.18 13.72
CA THR A 107 -8.35 2.26 13.15
C THR A 107 -7.61 1.23 12.30
N ASP A 108 -7.88 -0.04 12.58
CA ASP A 108 -7.38 -1.15 11.78
C ASP A 108 -8.02 -1.11 10.39
N VAL A 109 -7.19 -1.23 9.35
CA VAL A 109 -7.61 -1.45 7.99
C VAL A 109 -7.76 -2.93 7.77
N GLU A 110 -8.99 -3.34 7.47
CA GLU A 110 -9.29 -4.70 7.07
C GLU A 110 -9.62 -4.75 5.57
N ILE A 111 -8.93 -5.60 4.83
CA ILE A 111 -9.19 -5.81 3.41
C ILE A 111 -9.30 -7.30 3.16
N THR A 112 -10.36 -7.71 2.47
CA THR A 112 -10.46 -9.08 1.95
C THR A 112 -9.98 -9.09 0.50
N LEU A 113 -8.97 -9.91 0.20
CA LEU A 113 -8.53 -10.23 -1.16
C LEU A 113 -9.16 -11.55 -1.58
N ARG A 114 -9.99 -11.53 -2.62
CA ARG A 114 -10.63 -12.72 -3.17
C ARG A 114 -9.82 -13.28 -4.35
N PRO A 115 -9.90 -14.59 -4.64
CA PRO A 115 -9.33 -15.16 -5.85
C PRO A 115 -9.81 -14.42 -7.10
N LEU A 116 -8.90 -14.25 -8.06
CA LEU A 116 -9.18 -13.66 -9.38
C LEU A 116 -9.31 -14.78 -10.41
N LYS A 117 -9.99 -14.55 -11.54
CA LYS A 117 -10.08 -15.57 -12.60
C LYS A 117 -8.71 -15.88 -13.22
N ASN A 118 -7.81 -14.90 -13.27
CA ASN A 118 -6.44 -15.10 -13.74
C ASN A 118 -5.50 -15.44 -12.55
N PRO A 119 -5.17 -16.73 -12.30
CA PRO A 119 -4.33 -17.13 -11.18
C PRO A 119 -2.89 -16.64 -11.29
N SER A 120 -2.37 -16.41 -12.51
CA SER A 120 -0.97 -16.02 -12.75
C SER A 120 -0.63 -14.67 -12.12
N VAL A 121 -1.60 -13.76 -12.00
CA VAL A 121 -1.42 -12.44 -11.38
C VAL A 121 -2.24 -12.27 -10.09
N CYS A 122 -2.82 -13.36 -9.59
CA CYS A 122 -3.74 -13.30 -8.47
C CYS A 122 -3.00 -13.13 -7.12
N PRO A 123 -3.25 -12.07 -6.34
CA PRO A 123 -2.53 -11.83 -5.10
C PRO A 123 -2.75 -12.93 -4.05
N THR A 124 -3.93 -13.59 -4.04
CA THR A 124 -4.18 -14.72 -3.12
C THR A 124 -3.38 -15.96 -3.51
N THR A 125 -3.18 -16.20 -4.81
CA THR A 125 -2.36 -17.30 -5.32
C THR A 125 -0.90 -17.12 -4.93
N TRP A 126 -0.37 -15.90 -5.15
CA TRP A 126 1.00 -15.57 -4.74
C TRP A 126 1.16 -15.64 -3.21
N LEU A 127 0.24 -15.06 -2.44
CA LEU A 127 0.28 -15.10 -0.97
C LEU A 127 0.21 -16.52 -0.40
N SER A 128 -0.63 -17.39 -0.98
CA SER A 128 -0.72 -18.79 -0.56
C SER A 128 0.60 -19.51 -0.78
N GLY A 129 1.20 -19.37 -1.97
CA GLY A 129 2.51 -19.98 -2.26
C GLY A 129 3.66 -19.36 -1.44
N TRP A 130 3.57 -18.10 -1.02
CA TRP A 130 4.53 -17.52 -0.07
C TRP A 130 4.50 -18.25 1.28
N LEU A 131 3.30 -18.51 1.80
CA LEU A 131 3.11 -19.19 3.08
C LEU A 131 3.47 -20.68 3.01
N GLU A 132 3.25 -21.33 1.87
CA GLU A 132 3.64 -22.73 1.65
C GLU A 132 5.15 -22.95 1.62
N ARG A 133 5.92 -21.95 1.17
CA ARG A 133 7.40 -21.99 1.14
C ARG A 133 8.03 -21.85 2.52
N ARG A 134 7.28 -21.37 3.51
CA ARG A 134 7.80 -21.26 4.86
C ARG A 134 7.87 -22.63 5.50
N LYS A 135 9.00 -22.90 6.17
CA LYS A 135 9.15 -24.11 7.02
C LYS A 135 8.05 -24.18 8.08
N ASP A 136 7.67 -23.03 8.62
CA ASP A 136 6.57 -22.88 9.56
C ASP A 136 5.39 -22.16 8.88
N LYS A 137 4.36 -22.94 8.57
CA LYS A 137 3.10 -22.47 7.98
C LYS A 137 2.23 -21.72 9.00
N SER A 138 2.55 -21.77 10.29
CA SER A 138 1.83 -21.03 11.30
C SER A 138 2.09 -19.52 11.12
N LEU A 139 1.03 -18.73 11.22
CA LEU A 139 1.10 -17.27 11.16
C LEU A 139 1.67 -16.66 12.45
N LYS A 140 2.16 -17.49 13.39
CA LYS A 140 2.76 -17.04 14.65
C LYS A 140 4.07 -16.26 14.44
N LYS A 141 4.79 -16.54 13.34
CA LYS A 141 6.09 -15.91 13.02
C LYS A 141 5.96 -14.64 12.16
N GLY A 142 4.85 -13.92 12.22
CA GLY A 142 4.60 -12.76 11.37
C GLY A 142 4.29 -13.16 9.92
N LEU A 143 3.85 -12.21 9.08
CA LEU A 143 3.43 -12.51 7.70
C LEU A 143 4.64 -12.67 6.76
N TRP A 144 5.68 -11.86 6.97
CA TRP A 144 6.83 -11.72 6.08
C TRP A 144 8.07 -12.45 6.61
N TRP A 145 7.89 -13.65 7.15
CA TRP A 145 8.98 -14.47 7.66
C TRP A 145 9.92 -14.95 6.56
N LEU A 146 11.21 -14.64 6.68
CA LEU A 146 12.27 -15.12 5.79
C LEU A 146 12.85 -16.42 6.35
N SER A 147 12.65 -17.52 5.65
CA SER A 147 13.20 -18.83 6.02
C SER A 147 14.73 -18.85 5.88
N SER A 148 15.29 -18.12 4.92
CA SER A 148 16.75 -18.03 4.73
C SER A 148 17.47 -17.31 5.88
N LYS A 149 16.80 -16.35 6.52
CA LYS A 149 17.35 -15.52 7.61
C LYS A 149 16.80 -15.87 8.99
N ASN A 150 15.83 -16.79 9.06
CA ASN A 150 15.15 -17.19 10.28
C ASN A 150 14.63 -16.00 11.12
N ARG A 151 14.09 -14.98 10.45
CA ARG A 151 13.46 -13.80 11.07
C ARG A 151 12.46 -13.14 10.12
N GLU A 152 11.65 -12.23 10.63
CA GLU A 152 10.79 -11.39 9.81
C GLU A 152 11.61 -10.42 8.95
N ALA A 153 11.13 -10.15 7.74
CA ALA A 153 11.72 -9.17 6.83
C ALA A 153 11.59 -7.75 7.41
N SER A 154 12.66 -6.96 7.34
CA SER A 154 12.58 -5.54 7.70
C SER A 154 11.80 -4.76 6.65
N TYR A 155 11.32 -3.57 7.03
CA TYR A 155 10.65 -2.66 6.10
C TYR A 155 11.55 -2.31 4.90
N GLU A 156 12.83 -2.05 5.16
CA GLU A 156 13.84 -1.71 4.16
C GLU A 156 14.11 -2.88 3.23
N GLU A 157 14.20 -4.11 3.76
CA GLU A 157 14.38 -5.32 2.95
C GLU A 157 13.19 -5.54 2.02
N MET A 158 11.97 -5.43 2.55
CA MET A 158 10.76 -5.56 1.73
C MET A 158 10.68 -4.45 0.67
N SER A 159 11.01 -3.20 1.03
CA SER A 159 11.04 -2.08 0.10
C SER A 159 12.07 -2.30 -1.01
N LYS A 160 13.27 -2.78 -0.65
CA LYS A 160 14.37 -3.06 -1.58
C LYS A 160 14.01 -4.16 -2.58
N VAL A 161 13.36 -5.25 -2.14
CA VAL A 161 12.94 -6.31 -3.08
C VAL A 161 11.85 -5.83 -4.03
N VAL A 162 10.93 -4.99 -3.59
CA VAL A 162 9.91 -4.39 -4.49
C VAL A 162 10.57 -3.47 -5.50
N HIS A 163 11.54 -2.65 -5.10
CA HIS A 163 12.33 -1.84 -6.02
C HIS A 163 13.10 -2.70 -7.03
N GLN A 164 13.65 -3.85 -6.63
CA GLN A 164 14.30 -4.77 -7.56
C GLN A 164 13.33 -5.32 -8.60
N ILE A 165 12.09 -5.66 -8.21
CA ILE A 165 11.04 -6.03 -9.16
C ILE A 165 10.75 -4.88 -10.12
N MET A 166 10.61 -3.65 -9.59
CA MET A 166 10.35 -2.48 -10.45
C MET A 166 11.45 -2.26 -11.49
N LEU A 167 12.72 -2.41 -11.11
CA LEU A 167 13.85 -2.34 -12.04
C LEU A 167 13.80 -3.43 -13.11
N GLU A 168 13.45 -4.66 -12.74
CA GLU A 168 13.33 -5.78 -13.69
C GLU A 168 12.15 -5.63 -14.66
N VAL A 169 11.10 -4.90 -14.28
CA VAL A 169 9.99 -4.52 -15.16
C VAL A 169 10.41 -3.44 -16.17
N GLY A 170 11.51 -2.71 -15.90
CA GLY A 170 11.96 -1.57 -16.70
C GLY A 170 11.44 -0.22 -16.18
N ILE A 171 10.90 -0.16 -14.96
CA ILE A 171 10.40 1.08 -14.36
C ILE A 171 11.59 1.98 -13.98
N PRO A 172 11.54 3.30 -14.25
CA PRO A 172 12.63 4.21 -13.92
C PRO A 172 13.03 4.15 -12.43
N SER A 173 14.34 4.11 -12.15
CA SER A 173 14.91 3.93 -10.80
C SER A 173 14.54 5.02 -9.78
N GLY A 174 14.12 6.20 -10.25
CA GLY A 174 13.60 7.28 -9.41
C GLY A 174 12.15 7.07 -8.92
N SER A 175 11.46 6.04 -9.41
CA SER A 175 10.07 5.75 -9.04
C SER A 175 9.99 5.18 -7.64
N THR A 176 9.15 5.77 -6.78
CA THR A 176 8.90 5.22 -5.44
C THR A 176 8.04 3.96 -5.50
N VAL A 177 8.14 3.07 -4.50
CA VAL A 177 7.22 1.92 -4.34
C VAL A 177 5.75 2.35 -4.38
N THR A 178 5.43 3.55 -3.88
CA THR A 178 4.06 4.11 -3.92
C THR A 178 3.54 4.31 -5.35
N SER A 179 4.42 4.39 -6.35
CA SER A 179 4.01 4.46 -7.76
C SER A 179 3.21 3.24 -8.21
N ILE A 180 3.43 2.04 -7.65
CA ILE A 180 2.63 0.84 -7.95
C ILE A 180 1.15 1.09 -7.70
N ARG A 181 0.83 1.67 -6.53
CA ARG A 181 -0.53 2.06 -6.19
C ARG A 181 -1.06 3.13 -7.16
N LYS A 182 -0.26 4.14 -7.52
CA LYS A 182 -0.65 5.20 -8.46
C LYS A 182 -0.97 4.63 -9.85
N SER A 183 -0.14 3.71 -10.36
CA SER A 183 -0.34 3.02 -11.64
C SER A 183 -1.60 2.16 -11.63
N SER A 184 -1.81 1.38 -10.56
CA SER A 184 -3.05 0.60 -10.38
C SER A 184 -4.31 1.48 -10.36
N MET A 185 -4.26 2.62 -9.66
CA MET A 185 -5.37 3.58 -9.66
C MET A 185 -5.61 4.19 -11.04
N THR A 186 -4.55 4.54 -11.75
CA THR A 186 -4.65 5.13 -13.10
C THR A 186 -5.29 4.14 -14.07
N LYS A 187 -4.88 2.88 -14.02
CA LYS A 187 -5.51 1.78 -14.78
C LYS A 187 -6.98 1.57 -14.40
N SER A 188 -7.30 1.60 -13.10
CA SER A 188 -8.69 1.48 -12.64
C SER A 188 -9.57 2.57 -13.25
N VAL A 189 -9.09 3.82 -13.27
CA VAL A 189 -9.80 4.95 -13.89
C VAL A 189 -9.96 4.75 -15.40
N SER A 190 -8.91 4.31 -16.11
CA SER A 190 -9.00 4.06 -17.56
C SER A 190 -9.96 2.91 -17.90
N GLN A 191 -10.17 1.96 -16.98
CA GLN A 191 -11.16 0.88 -17.08
C GLN A 191 -12.58 1.30 -16.64
N GLY A 192 -12.83 2.60 -16.43
CA GLY A 192 -14.16 3.15 -16.15
C GLY A 192 -14.55 3.13 -14.67
N ALA A 193 -13.61 2.99 -13.74
CA ALA A 193 -13.93 3.07 -12.32
C ALA A 193 -14.46 4.46 -11.94
N THR A 194 -15.58 4.48 -11.22
CA THR A 194 -16.17 5.73 -10.72
C THR A 194 -15.29 6.38 -9.65
N LYS A 195 -15.41 7.70 -9.50
CA LYS A 195 -14.73 8.43 -8.42
C LYS A 195 -15.05 7.86 -7.03
N THR A 196 -16.28 7.38 -6.83
CA THR A 196 -16.71 6.73 -5.59
C THR A 196 -15.94 5.41 -5.35
N GLN A 197 -15.82 4.54 -6.36
CA GLN A 197 -15.04 3.30 -6.27
C GLN A 197 -13.56 3.59 -6.01
N ILE A 198 -12.97 4.60 -6.67
CA ILE A 198 -11.57 5.00 -6.44
C ILE A 198 -11.37 5.54 -5.02
N ASN A 199 -12.23 6.46 -4.56
CA ASN A 199 -12.13 7.02 -3.20
C ASN A 199 -12.26 5.92 -2.14
N ARG A 200 -13.18 4.97 -2.36
CA ARG A 200 -13.36 3.78 -1.52
C ARG A 200 -12.09 2.92 -1.48
N ALA A 201 -11.60 2.49 -2.63
CA ALA A 201 -10.41 1.64 -2.72
C ALA A 201 -9.19 2.28 -2.06
N THR A 202 -9.02 3.59 -2.27
CA THR A 202 -7.84 4.34 -1.86
C THR A 202 -7.91 4.90 -0.44
N ARG A 203 -9.10 4.92 0.17
CA ARG A 203 -9.35 5.53 1.48
C ARG A 203 -8.89 7.00 1.53
N HIS A 204 -9.07 7.74 0.44
CA HIS A 204 -8.68 9.17 0.36
C HIS A 204 -9.82 10.11 0.80
N LYS A 205 -9.58 10.79 1.95
CA LYS A 205 -10.28 11.94 2.55
C LYS A 205 -11.37 11.61 3.60
N LYS A 206 -11.34 12.35 4.71
CA LYS A 206 -12.33 12.45 5.82
C LYS A 206 -13.70 13.02 5.36
N GLY A 207 -14.32 12.43 4.33
CA GLY A 207 -15.72 12.71 4.00
C GLY A 207 -16.59 11.67 4.68
N THR A 208 -17.48 12.12 5.57
CA THR A 208 -18.37 11.32 6.43
C THR A 208 -17.85 9.91 6.71
N ASP A 209 -16.95 9.79 7.70
CA ASP A 209 -16.48 8.50 8.26
C ASP A 209 -17.64 7.51 8.48
N THR A 210 -18.85 8.02 8.71
CA THR A 210 -20.10 7.27 8.81
C THR A 210 -20.40 6.40 7.57
N VAL A 211 -20.17 6.89 6.35
CA VAL A 211 -20.45 6.10 5.14
C VAL A 211 -19.38 5.04 4.90
N ALA A 212 -18.12 5.38 5.15
CA ALA A 212 -16.99 4.44 5.14
C ALA A 212 -17.12 3.37 6.24
N HIS A 213 -17.70 3.71 7.39
CA HIS A 213 -17.84 2.80 8.53
C HIS A 213 -19.09 1.91 8.44
N HIS A 214 -20.23 2.44 7.94
CA HIS A 214 -21.50 1.72 7.94
C HIS A 214 -21.89 1.07 6.61
N TYR A 215 -21.41 1.58 5.46
CA TYR A 215 -21.82 1.11 4.14
C TYR A 215 -20.66 0.57 3.29
N ASP A 216 -19.41 0.65 3.77
CA ASP A 216 -18.23 0.23 3.03
C ASP A 216 -17.88 -1.25 3.22
N GLN A 217 -18.87 -2.10 2.96
CA GLN A 217 -18.69 -3.53 3.02
C GLN A 217 -18.08 -4.02 1.70
N ASN A 218 -16.75 -4.08 1.64
CA ASN A 218 -15.95 -5.03 0.83
C ASN A 218 -16.44 -5.37 -0.61
N LEU A 219 -16.55 -4.38 -1.50
CA LEU A 219 -16.96 -4.58 -2.91
C LEU A 219 -15.99 -3.95 -3.93
N ASN A 220 -14.67 -4.09 -3.72
CA ASN A 220 -13.66 -3.72 -4.72
C ASN A 220 -13.28 -4.91 -5.63
N ASP A 221 -14.01 -6.02 -5.58
CA ASP A 221 -13.62 -7.23 -6.31
C ASP A 221 -13.80 -7.08 -7.82
N ASP A 222 -14.88 -6.45 -8.28
CA ASP A 222 -15.06 -6.13 -9.70
C ASP A 222 -13.90 -5.26 -10.22
N LEU A 223 -13.46 -4.28 -9.42
CA LEU A 223 -12.31 -3.44 -9.76
C LEU A 223 -11.02 -4.26 -9.86
N ARG A 224 -10.79 -5.16 -8.90
CA ARG A 224 -9.60 -6.03 -8.89
C ARG A 224 -9.62 -7.04 -10.02
N GLU A 225 -10.80 -7.56 -10.34
CA GLU A 225 -10.98 -8.48 -11.47
C GLU A 225 -10.66 -7.77 -12.78
N LYS A 226 -11.22 -6.56 -12.99
CA LYS A 226 -10.89 -5.72 -14.16
C LYS A 226 -9.41 -5.36 -14.23
N LEU A 227 -8.78 -5.06 -13.09
CA LEU A 227 -7.34 -4.81 -13.02
C LEU A 227 -6.51 -5.99 -13.50
N SER A 228 -7.00 -7.23 -13.38
CA SER A 228 -6.31 -8.43 -13.85
C SER A 228 -6.41 -8.67 -15.36
N ASN A 229 -7.19 -7.85 -16.09
CA ASN A 229 -7.30 -7.90 -17.54
C ASN A 229 -6.30 -6.90 -18.16
N PHE A 230 -5.35 -7.37 -18.96
CA PHE A 230 -4.27 -6.57 -19.57
C PHE A 230 -3.76 -7.15 -20.90
N GLU A 231 -4.65 -7.84 -21.61
CA GLU A 231 -4.42 -8.29 -22.99
C GLU A 231 -4.67 -7.15 -23.99
#